data_AF-A0A412SMG4-F1
#
_entry.id   AF-A0A412SMG4-F1
#
_cell.length_a   1.000
_cell.length_b   1.000
_cell.length_c   1.000
_cell.angle_alpha   90.00
_cell.angle_beta   90.00
_cell.angle_gamma   90.00
#
_symmetry.space_group_name_H-M   'P 1'
#
loop_
_entity.id
_entity.type
_entity.pdbx_description
1 polymer ?
#
loop_
_entity_poly.entity_id
_entity_poly.type
_entity_poly.pdbx_seq_one_letter_code
_entity_poly.pdbx_strand_id
1 'polypeptide(L)'
;MKKNERISSINSVLRDYFTKHPQSGMILAKEFMPLFIKNGIFNKDNREGLPIRKVLRNLDTENSLDKIPYVHAERKPKTINWYFRPLFLSLVIFMGMLSSCSFKSNTDFPKVTHVAFQKEKHGKWGMVGVDGNILFENKFDKRPSYAVNGVFRIRDYDTNQYLYYSATPTPQLIGTPKGYKQGGICSEGIIPVVSADERIHYLTETGETAFYLLPYQGKEFLCVSPFFTEQRAWFRLENRKCGYIDPQGNVVIEPIYDNAFPFHEGKAIVYNKEADKWLVIDPNGKELFEASSNGYQQYSYTFFENGYCLIENFLLNEKGEKAQRFPSNIYSISPFIDNVALFQDSKTGLWGQLNIQGESIGEPKYSRALGIVGDWIYVADTIANLKDDWDNQYMNVYAINSKGEIKNKIENVSCFYPLSQYIIMAENEKYYFADKKGNPIDNNSYYKISVPPFTNAPSYSSFWSSLIAPHSLSDYDAWGVATNYIDEKKTLASIFDKLTSDGIDSLKIGQTIPKIMDLYNIKQMPTSGMIDLHNRDWGINQVFATYSVGILHECECVIVIKVKIDASASPIGDNPQKLFDAIPQYLTETLGLKREDENLYRSEDACYDIAYYEGENSFFLMSKAITEK
;
A
#
# COMPACT_ATOMS: atom_id res chain seq x y z
N MET A 1 -16.88 -18.71 36.87
CA MET A 1 -16.31 -19.19 35.60
C MET A 1 -14.82 -18.91 35.58
N LYS A 2 -13.99 -19.92 35.28
CA LYS A 2 -12.52 -19.75 35.18
C LYS A 2 -12.15 -18.99 33.90
N LYS A 3 -10.94 -18.42 33.83
CA LYS A 3 -10.50 -17.56 32.70
C LYS A 3 -10.63 -18.26 31.33
N ASN A 4 -10.05 -19.46 31.17
CA ASN A 4 -10.07 -20.20 29.90
C ASN A 4 -11.49 -20.64 29.51
N GLU A 5 -12.26 -21.13 30.49
CA GLU A 5 -13.66 -21.50 30.31
C GLU A 5 -14.50 -20.31 29.80
N ARG A 6 -14.28 -19.11 30.38
CA ARG A 6 -14.93 -17.88 29.93
C ARG A 6 -14.57 -17.50 28.50
N ILE A 7 -13.30 -17.61 28.12
CA ILE A 7 -12.84 -17.33 26.76
C ILE A 7 -13.49 -18.30 25.77
N SER A 8 -13.51 -19.60 26.08
CA SER A 8 -14.19 -20.61 25.26
C SER A 8 -15.68 -20.33 25.09
N SER A 9 -16.39 -19.95 26.15
CA SER A 9 -17.82 -19.58 26.06
C SER A 9 -18.04 -18.31 25.23
N ILE A 10 -17.19 -17.29 25.36
CA ILE A 10 -17.25 -16.08 24.52
C ILE A 10 -17.11 -16.47 23.05
N ASN A 11 -16.10 -17.27 22.71
CA ASN A 11 -15.87 -17.72 21.34
C ASN A 11 -17.05 -18.52 20.78
N SER A 12 -17.70 -19.37 21.59
CA SER A 12 -18.89 -20.10 21.17
C SER A 12 -20.05 -19.14 20.82
N VAL A 13 -20.32 -18.16 21.67
CA VAL A 13 -21.41 -17.19 21.44
C VAL A 13 -21.14 -16.33 20.21
N LEU A 14 -19.90 -15.87 20.05
CA LEU A 14 -19.50 -15.08 18.88
C LEU A 14 -19.57 -15.91 17.60
N ARG A 15 -19.12 -17.17 17.64
CA ARG A 15 -19.26 -18.10 16.52
C ARG A 15 -20.71 -18.26 16.09
N ASP A 16 -21.60 -18.56 17.02
CA ASP A 16 -23.02 -18.77 16.73
C ASP A 16 -23.68 -17.51 16.16
N TYR A 17 -23.32 -16.34 16.70
CA TYR A 17 -23.82 -15.07 16.21
C TYR A 17 -23.35 -14.78 14.78
N PHE A 18 -22.04 -14.83 14.54
CA PHE A 18 -21.47 -14.46 13.25
C PHE A 18 -21.74 -15.51 12.16
N THR A 19 -22.00 -16.77 12.52
CA THR A 19 -22.53 -17.77 11.57
C THR A 19 -23.90 -17.37 11.02
N LYS A 20 -24.73 -16.69 11.83
CA LYS A 20 -26.06 -16.22 11.43
C LYS A 20 -26.03 -14.82 10.81
N HIS A 21 -24.98 -14.05 11.06
CA HIS A 21 -24.83 -12.66 10.63
C HIS A 21 -23.46 -12.39 9.96
N PRO A 22 -23.11 -13.10 8.87
CA PRO A 22 -21.77 -13.02 8.28
C PRO A 22 -21.43 -11.65 7.70
N GLN A 23 -22.43 -10.83 7.33
CA GLN A 23 -22.27 -9.50 6.71
C GLN A 23 -22.37 -8.33 7.73
N SER A 24 -22.36 -8.62 9.03
CA SER A 24 -22.63 -7.61 10.06
C SER A 24 -21.49 -6.61 10.32
N GLY A 25 -20.35 -6.77 9.65
CA GLY A 25 -19.18 -5.93 9.85
C GLY A 25 -18.62 -6.02 11.28
N MET A 26 -18.01 -4.94 11.76
CA MET A 26 -17.53 -4.85 13.14
C MET A 26 -18.61 -4.27 14.05
N ILE A 27 -18.93 -4.98 15.12
CA ILE A 27 -19.92 -4.56 16.13
C ILE A 27 -19.18 -4.28 17.44
N LEU A 28 -19.55 -3.22 18.16
CA LEU A 28 -18.92 -2.90 19.44
C LEU A 28 -19.08 -4.08 20.42
N ALA A 29 -17.99 -4.48 21.07
CA ALA A 29 -17.99 -5.58 22.03
C ALA A 29 -18.99 -5.38 23.17
N LYS A 30 -19.27 -4.11 23.54
CA LYS A 30 -20.28 -3.77 24.54
C LYS A 30 -21.70 -4.16 24.12
N GLU A 31 -22.00 -4.17 22.82
CA GLU A 31 -23.32 -4.53 22.28
C GLU A 31 -23.61 -6.03 22.38
N PHE A 32 -22.58 -6.86 22.55
CA PHE A 32 -22.74 -8.29 22.80
C PHE A 32 -23.06 -8.64 24.26
N MET A 33 -23.02 -7.67 25.18
CA MET A 33 -23.29 -7.94 26.59
C MET A 33 -24.64 -8.61 26.86
N PRO A 34 -25.77 -8.20 26.26
CA PRO A 34 -27.04 -8.89 26.43
C PRO A 34 -26.95 -10.37 26.00
N LEU A 35 -26.24 -10.65 24.91
CA LEU A 35 -26.06 -12.01 24.40
C LEU A 35 -25.18 -12.84 25.34
N PHE A 36 -24.09 -12.28 25.86
CA PHE A 36 -23.22 -12.97 26.81
C PHE A 36 -23.89 -13.22 28.16
N ILE A 37 -24.75 -12.31 28.64
CA ILE A 37 -25.53 -12.50 29.86
C ILE A 37 -26.57 -13.61 29.66
N LYS A 38 -27.29 -13.59 28.53
CA LYS A 38 -28.24 -14.64 28.16
C LYS A 38 -27.60 -16.03 28.14
N ASN A 39 -26.33 -16.11 27.75
CA ASN A 39 -25.54 -17.36 27.73
C ASN A 39 -24.76 -17.63 29.03
N GLY A 40 -25.03 -16.90 30.12
CA GLY A 40 -24.44 -17.17 31.45
C GLY A 40 -22.94 -16.83 31.60
N ILE A 41 -22.35 -16.12 30.65
CA ILE A 41 -20.92 -15.75 30.66
C ILE A 41 -20.63 -14.65 31.68
N PHE A 42 -21.57 -13.69 31.78
CA PHE A 42 -21.56 -12.60 32.75
C PHE A 42 -22.90 -12.54 33.48
N ASN A 43 -22.87 -12.18 34.77
CA ASN A 43 -24.08 -12.12 35.58
C ASN A 43 -24.93 -10.87 35.28
N LYS A 44 -24.29 -9.76 34.90
CA LYS A 44 -24.94 -8.48 34.58
C LYS A 44 -24.00 -7.59 33.78
N ASP A 45 -24.55 -6.65 33.03
CA ASP A 45 -23.76 -5.57 32.46
C ASP A 45 -23.56 -4.44 33.50
N ASN A 46 -22.41 -3.79 33.45
CA ASN A 46 -22.14 -2.59 34.24
C ASN A 46 -21.35 -1.60 33.40
N ARG A 47 -21.67 -0.31 33.51
CA ARG A 47 -20.96 0.80 32.85
C ARG A 47 -20.71 0.53 31.35
N GLU A 48 -21.78 0.17 30.64
CA GLU A 48 -21.77 -0.11 29.19
C GLU A 48 -20.64 -1.07 28.76
N GLY A 49 -20.79 -2.35 29.06
CA GLY A 49 -19.84 -3.39 28.64
C GLY A 49 -18.50 -3.38 29.36
N LEU A 50 -18.39 -2.82 30.56
CA LEU A 50 -17.15 -2.97 31.36
C LEU A 50 -16.73 -4.44 31.57
N PRO A 51 -17.62 -5.42 31.81
CA PRO A 51 -17.22 -6.80 32.04
C PRO A 51 -16.45 -7.42 30.87
N ILE A 52 -16.95 -7.28 29.64
CA ILE A 52 -16.25 -7.79 28.46
C ILE A 52 -14.98 -7.00 28.18
N ARG A 53 -15.02 -5.66 28.30
CA ARG A 53 -13.83 -4.81 28.08
C ARG A 53 -12.68 -5.14 29.03
N LYS A 54 -12.97 -5.56 30.28
CA LYS A 54 -11.94 -6.05 31.22
C LYS A 54 -11.28 -7.35 30.74
N VAL A 55 -12.06 -8.28 30.21
CA VAL A 55 -11.51 -9.53 29.64
C VAL A 55 -10.58 -9.21 28.48
N LEU A 56 -11.02 -8.36 27.56
CA LEU A 56 -10.24 -7.99 26.38
C LEU A 56 -8.97 -7.21 26.73
N ARG A 57 -9.05 -6.22 27.65
CA ARG A 57 -7.86 -5.50 28.14
C ARG A 57 -6.82 -6.40 28.79
N ASN A 58 -7.26 -7.39 29.58
CA ASN A 58 -6.33 -8.33 30.19
C ASN A 58 -5.63 -9.19 29.14
N LEU A 59 -6.37 -9.68 28.13
CA LEU A 59 -5.77 -10.42 27.01
C LEU A 59 -4.80 -9.56 26.20
N ASP A 60 -5.14 -8.29 25.97
CA ASP A 60 -4.30 -7.32 25.27
C ASP A 60 -2.98 -7.06 26.01
N THR A 61 -3.06 -6.85 27.32
CA THR A 61 -1.87 -6.64 28.18
C THR A 61 -0.95 -7.87 28.18
N GLU A 62 -1.52 -9.07 27.99
CA GLU A 62 -0.80 -10.34 27.91
C GLU A 62 -0.40 -10.72 26.46
N ASN A 63 -0.59 -9.83 25.49
CA ASN A 63 -0.40 -10.08 24.06
C ASN A 63 -1.05 -11.41 23.60
N SER A 64 -2.28 -11.65 24.08
CA SER A 64 -3.03 -12.90 23.96
C SER A 64 -4.44 -12.69 23.37
N LEU A 65 -4.66 -11.61 22.61
CA LEU A 65 -5.96 -11.31 21.99
C LEU A 65 -6.38 -12.35 20.97
N ASP A 66 -5.43 -13.05 20.36
CA ASP A 66 -5.60 -14.19 19.44
C ASP A 66 -6.49 -15.30 20.04
N LYS A 67 -6.55 -15.42 21.37
CA LYS A 67 -7.45 -16.36 22.08
C LYS A 67 -8.94 -16.06 21.88
N ILE A 68 -9.30 -14.84 21.49
CA ILE A 68 -10.64 -14.47 21.04
C ILE A 68 -10.52 -13.97 19.61
N PRO A 69 -10.49 -14.85 18.61
CA PRO A 69 -10.09 -14.48 17.25
C PRO A 69 -11.09 -13.53 16.57
N TYR A 70 -12.33 -13.42 17.10
CA TYR A 70 -13.35 -12.47 16.65
C TYR A 70 -13.05 -11.03 17.09
N VAL A 71 -12.09 -10.79 17.99
CA VAL A 71 -11.85 -9.46 18.55
C VAL A 71 -11.09 -8.57 17.56
N HIS A 72 -11.45 -7.29 17.52
CA HIS A 72 -10.67 -6.23 16.91
C HIS A 72 -10.54 -5.06 17.89
N ALA A 73 -9.36 -4.47 17.95
CA ALA A 73 -9.04 -3.38 18.88
C ALA A 73 -8.76 -2.09 18.12
N GLU A 74 -9.66 -1.11 18.22
CA GLU A 74 -9.42 0.25 17.72
C GLU A 74 -8.75 1.06 18.85
N ARG A 75 -7.45 1.32 18.68
CA ARG A 75 -6.62 2.00 19.69
C ARG A 75 -6.69 3.51 19.48
N LYS A 76 -7.20 4.24 20.47
CA LYS A 76 -7.18 5.72 20.53
C LYS A 76 -6.13 6.17 21.56
N PRO A 77 -5.66 7.43 21.52
CA PRO A 77 -4.60 7.91 22.43
C PRO A 77 -4.87 7.70 23.92
N LYS A 78 -6.14 7.71 24.36
CA LYS A 78 -6.53 7.56 25.77
C LYS A 78 -7.40 6.33 26.06
N THR A 79 -7.91 5.66 25.04
CA THR A 79 -8.93 4.62 25.19
C THR A 79 -8.82 3.58 24.10
N ILE A 80 -9.19 2.33 24.39
CA ILE A 80 -9.32 1.28 23.38
C ILE A 80 -10.80 0.97 23.22
N ASN A 81 -11.28 1.11 21.98
CA ASN A 81 -12.58 0.64 21.56
C ASN A 81 -12.44 -0.82 21.13
N TRP A 82 -13.34 -1.66 21.64
CA TRP A 82 -13.33 -3.08 21.41
C TRP A 82 -14.47 -3.46 20.51
N TYR A 83 -14.18 -4.22 19.47
CA TYR A 83 -15.16 -4.73 18.52
C TYR A 83 -15.08 -6.25 18.46
N PHE A 84 -16.20 -6.88 18.13
CA PHE A 84 -16.22 -8.22 17.58
C PHE A 84 -16.61 -8.16 16.11
N ARG A 85 -15.99 -9.01 15.31
CA ARG A 85 -16.24 -9.14 13.89
C ARG A 85 -16.32 -10.62 13.52
N PRO A 86 -17.03 -11.00 12.44
CA PRO A 86 -17.06 -12.38 11.97
C PRO A 86 -15.63 -12.88 11.73
N LEU A 87 -15.39 -14.13 12.11
CA LEU A 87 -14.20 -14.82 11.64
C LEU A 87 -14.40 -15.15 10.18
N PHE A 88 -13.48 -14.70 9.37
CA PHE A 88 -13.21 -15.35 8.11
C PHE A 88 -12.52 -16.64 8.51
N LEU A 89 -13.32 -17.70 8.62
CA LEU A 89 -12.79 -19.03 8.44
C LEU A 89 -12.15 -18.97 7.05
N SER A 90 -10.84 -18.74 7.01
CA SER A 90 -10.04 -19.35 5.96
C SER A 90 -10.55 -20.79 5.94
N LEU A 91 -11.16 -21.20 4.84
CA LEU A 91 -11.40 -22.60 4.56
C LEU A 91 -10.01 -23.25 4.45
N VAL A 92 -9.34 -23.44 5.58
CA VAL A 92 -8.37 -24.48 5.78
C VAL A 92 -9.19 -25.76 5.84
N ILE A 93 -9.75 -26.14 4.69
CA ILE A 93 -9.90 -27.54 4.35
C ILE A 93 -8.49 -28.00 3.95
N PHE A 94 -7.64 -28.10 4.96
CA PHE A 94 -6.53 -29.02 4.99
C PHE A 94 -6.64 -29.81 6.30
N MET A 95 -7.80 -30.43 6.53
CA MET A 95 -7.86 -31.59 7.43
C MET A 95 -7.21 -32.76 6.71
N GLY A 96 -5.89 -32.81 6.82
CA GLY A 96 -5.10 -33.85 6.19
C GLY A 96 -3.60 -33.76 6.43
N MET A 97 -3.15 -33.21 7.56
CA MET A 97 -1.90 -33.60 8.23
C MET A 97 -1.73 -32.78 9.51
N LEU A 98 -2.24 -33.32 10.63
CA LEU A 98 -1.74 -32.95 11.95
C LEU A 98 -0.32 -33.52 12.09
N SER A 99 0.67 -32.76 11.62
CA SER A 99 1.98 -32.76 12.26
C SER A 99 2.09 -31.45 13.03
N SER A 100 2.59 -31.51 14.25
CA SER A 100 2.98 -30.35 15.04
C SER A 100 3.95 -29.48 14.24
N CYS A 101 3.42 -28.58 13.43
CA CYS A 101 4.22 -27.60 12.73
C CYS A 101 4.48 -26.47 13.72
N SER A 102 5.68 -26.48 14.30
CA SER A 102 6.43 -25.22 14.42
C SER A 102 6.16 -24.42 13.15
N PHE A 103 5.58 -23.22 13.28
CA PHE A 103 5.36 -22.29 12.17
C PHE A 103 6.61 -22.28 11.28
N LYS A 104 6.55 -22.96 10.13
CA LYS A 104 7.61 -22.84 9.14
C LYS A 104 7.44 -21.43 8.60
N SER A 105 8.38 -20.56 8.96
CA SER A 105 8.65 -19.31 8.26
C SER A 105 8.83 -19.66 6.79
N ASN A 106 7.77 -19.56 6.00
CA ASN A 106 7.93 -19.59 4.56
C ASN A 106 8.48 -18.20 4.22
N THR A 107 9.80 -18.12 4.07
CA THR A 107 10.51 -16.92 3.62
C THR A 107 10.24 -16.66 2.14
N ASP A 108 9.28 -17.34 1.50
CA ASP A 108 9.06 -17.27 0.07
C ASP A 108 7.96 -16.24 -0.26
N PHE A 109 8.20 -15.41 -1.28
CA PHE A 109 7.19 -14.52 -1.85
C PHE A 109 5.94 -15.29 -2.33
N PRO A 110 4.75 -14.64 -2.38
CA PRO A 110 3.48 -15.26 -2.81
C PRO A 110 3.57 -15.94 -4.17
N LYS A 111 3.21 -17.21 -4.37
CA LYS A 111 3.61 -17.98 -5.56
C LYS A 111 2.89 -17.66 -6.88
N VAL A 112 3.71 -17.52 -7.93
CA VAL A 112 3.47 -17.66 -9.38
C VAL A 112 2.74 -18.94 -9.81
N THR A 113 1.41 -18.99 -10.01
CA THR A 113 0.77 -20.25 -10.46
C THR A 113 0.42 -20.30 -11.94
N HIS A 114 -0.16 -19.23 -12.49
CA HIS A 114 -0.62 -19.19 -13.88
C HIS A 114 -0.38 -17.83 -14.52
N VAL A 115 -0.25 -17.84 -15.85
CA VAL A 115 -0.06 -16.67 -16.69
C VAL A 115 -1.14 -16.60 -17.75
N ALA A 116 -1.51 -15.38 -18.15
CA ALA A 116 -2.47 -15.18 -19.22
C ALA A 116 -1.84 -15.46 -20.58
N PHE A 117 -2.62 -16.00 -21.53
CA PHE A 117 -2.16 -16.23 -22.90
C PHE A 117 -3.26 -15.97 -23.93
N GLN A 118 -2.86 -15.72 -25.17
CA GLN A 118 -3.72 -15.73 -26.35
C GLN A 118 -3.24 -16.83 -27.30
N LYS A 119 -4.15 -17.70 -27.72
CA LYS A 119 -3.86 -18.78 -28.68
C LYS A 119 -3.66 -18.23 -30.09
N GLU A 120 -4.49 -17.26 -30.47
CA GLU A 120 -4.54 -16.65 -31.80
C GLU A 120 -4.42 -15.12 -31.72
N LYS A 121 -4.00 -14.50 -32.82
CA LYS A 121 -3.89 -13.05 -32.95
C LYS A 121 -5.25 -12.39 -32.76
N HIS A 122 -5.33 -11.43 -31.82
CA HIS A 122 -6.56 -10.77 -31.38
C HIS A 122 -7.64 -11.71 -30.79
N GLY A 123 -7.26 -12.95 -30.44
CA GLY A 123 -8.15 -13.88 -29.76
C GLY A 123 -8.44 -13.47 -28.31
N LYS A 124 -9.43 -14.13 -27.70
CA LYS A 124 -9.70 -13.95 -26.27
C LYS A 124 -8.59 -14.54 -25.42
N TRP A 125 -8.38 -13.97 -24.24
CA TRP A 125 -7.40 -14.44 -23.28
C TRP A 125 -7.86 -15.71 -22.55
N GLY A 126 -6.94 -16.66 -22.47
CA GLY A 126 -6.98 -17.81 -21.58
C GLY A 126 -5.96 -17.67 -20.45
N MET A 127 -5.84 -18.73 -19.65
CA MET A 127 -4.85 -18.83 -18.59
C MET A 127 -4.23 -20.22 -18.57
N VAL A 128 -2.91 -20.28 -18.42
CA VAL A 128 -2.10 -21.49 -18.47
C VAL A 128 -1.16 -21.54 -17.28
N GLY A 129 -1.01 -22.71 -16.69
CA GLY A 129 -0.09 -22.95 -15.59
C GLY A 129 1.35 -22.75 -16.03
N VAL A 130 2.22 -22.41 -15.08
CA VAL A 130 3.66 -22.32 -15.35
C VAL A 130 4.29 -23.65 -15.76
N ASP A 131 3.56 -24.76 -15.57
CA ASP A 131 3.86 -26.12 -16.01
C ASP A 131 3.33 -26.46 -17.40
N GLY A 132 2.73 -25.49 -18.12
CA GLY A 132 2.14 -25.66 -19.45
C GLY A 132 0.68 -26.16 -19.44
N ASN A 133 0.12 -26.53 -18.29
CA ASN A 133 -1.25 -27.04 -18.23
C ASN A 133 -2.27 -25.92 -18.40
N ILE A 134 -3.08 -25.99 -19.45
CA ILE A 134 -4.11 -24.98 -19.73
C ILE A 134 -5.22 -25.07 -18.69
N LEU A 135 -5.51 -23.95 -18.03
CA LEU A 135 -6.60 -23.84 -17.07
C LEU A 135 -7.93 -23.52 -17.76
N PHE A 136 -7.93 -22.52 -18.66
CA PHE A 136 -9.05 -22.22 -19.55
C PHE A 136 -8.56 -21.48 -20.81
N GLU A 137 -9.31 -21.60 -21.91
CA GLU A 137 -9.05 -20.90 -23.17
C GLU A 137 -10.17 -19.90 -23.50
N ASN A 138 -9.81 -18.83 -24.21
CA ASN A 138 -10.74 -17.94 -24.90
C ASN A 138 -11.89 -17.38 -24.03
N LYS A 139 -11.60 -16.96 -22.79
CA LYS A 139 -12.62 -16.50 -21.84
C LYS A 139 -12.78 -14.99 -21.77
N PHE A 140 -11.68 -14.24 -21.72
CA PHE A 140 -11.72 -12.80 -21.43
C PHE A 140 -11.29 -11.97 -22.63
N ASP A 141 -12.03 -10.89 -22.93
CA ASP A 141 -11.64 -9.94 -23.97
C ASP A 141 -10.47 -9.05 -23.51
N LYS A 142 -10.43 -8.72 -22.21
CA LYS A 142 -9.37 -7.94 -21.56
C LYS A 142 -8.31 -8.88 -20.96
N ARG A 143 -7.04 -8.45 -20.94
CA ARG A 143 -5.91 -9.24 -20.45
C ARG A 143 -5.99 -9.50 -18.93
N PRO A 144 -6.03 -10.77 -18.49
CA PRO A 144 -5.82 -11.11 -17.09
C PRO A 144 -4.40 -10.82 -16.63
N SER A 145 -4.28 -10.41 -15.37
CA SER A 145 -3.02 -10.46 -14.62
C SER A 145 -2.64 -11.90 -14.29
N TYR A 146 -1.50 -12.07 -13.63
CA TYR A 146 -1.08 -13.36 -13.09
C TYR A 146 -2.00 -13.89 -12.00
N ALA A 147 -2.11 -15.22 -11.95
CA ALA A 147 -2.74 -15.89 -10.82
C ALA A 147 -1.73 -16.09 -9.69
N VAL A 148 -1.93 -15.35 -8.60
CA VAL A 148 -1.19 -15.50 -7.34
C VAL A 148 -2.13 -16.16 -6.34
N ASN A 149 -1.70 -17.28 -5.74
CA ASN A 149 -2.48 -18.00 -4.74
C ASN A 149 -3.96 -18.21 -5.14
N GLY A 150 -4.19 -18.66 -6.38
CA GLY A 150 -5.54 -18.98 -6.85
C GLY A 150 -6.41 -17.79 -7.25
N VAL A 151 -5.89 -16.56 -7.29
CA VAL A 151 -6.64 -15.36 -7.67
C VAL A 151 -5.90 -14.56 -8.73
N PHE A 152 -6.63 -14.07 -9.73
CA PHE A 152 -6.15 -13.08 -10.69
C PHE A 152 -7.14 -11.92 -10.77
N ARG A 153 -6.71 -10.82 -11.38
CA ARG A 153 -7.54 -9.64 -11.65
C ARG A 153 -7.50 -9.22 -13.11
N ILE A 154 -8.50 -8.47 -13.53
CA ILE A 154 -8.61 -7.79 -14.82
C ILE A 154 -8.86 -6.31 -14.57
N ARG A 155 -8.14 -5.43 -15.27
CA ARG A 155 -8.44 -4.00 -15.29
C ARG A 155 -9.51 -3.72 -16.32
N ASP A 156 -10.63 -3.19 -15.87
CA ASP A 156 -11.65 -2.62 -16.72
C ASP A 156 -11.28 -1.16 -17.03
N TYR A 157 -10.83 -0.91 -18.26
CA TYR A 157 -10.46 0.43 -18.73
C TYR A 157 -11.65 1.38 -18.92
N ASP A 158 -12.86 0.86 -19.07
CA ASP A 158 -14.05 1.70 -19.28
C ASP A 158 -14.50 2.36 -17.96
N THR A 159 -14.41 1.60 -16.86
CA THR A 159 -14.75 2.05 -15.51
C THR A 159 -13.53 2.43 -14.67
N ASN A 160 -12.32 2.15 -15.17
CA ASN A 160 -11.05 2.22 -14.45
C ASN A 160 -11.09 1.46 -13.10
N GLN A 161 -11.69 0.27 -13.09
CA GLN A 161 -11.82 -0.61 -11.92
C GLN A 161 -11.06 -1.92 -12.11
N TYR A 162 -10.71 -2.58 -11.02
CA TYR A 162 -10.17 -3.93 -10.98
C TYR A 162 -11.25 -4.93 -10.59
N LEU A 163 -11.44 -5.96 -11.43
CA LEU A 163 -12.31 -7.10 -11.17
C LEU A 163 -11.45 -8.31 -10.82
N TYR A 164 -11.75 -8.97 -9.70
CA TYR A 164 -11.00 -10.15 -9.23
C TYR A 164 -11.75 -11.43 -9.60
N TYR A 165 -11.00 -12.48 -9.89
CA TYR A 165 -11.54 -13.77 -10.32
C TYR A 165 -10.76 -14.94 -9.72
N SER A 166 -11.46 -16.03 -9.46
CA SER A 166 -10.84 -17.30 -9.06
C SER A 166 -10.08 -17.92 -10.22
N ALA A 167 -8.85 -18.35 -10.00
CA ALA A 167 -8.05 -19.14 -10.95
C ALA A 167 -8.50 -20.61 -10.95
N THR A 168 -9.66 -20.88 -11.55
CA THR A 168 -10.21 -22.22 -11.75
C THR A 168 -10.56 -22.44 -13.22
N PRO A 169 -10.83 -23.68 -13.68
CA PRO A 169 -11.28 -23.92 -15.06
C PRO A 169 -12.55 -23.16 -15.46
N THR A 170 -13.36 -22.77 -14.47
CA THR A 170 -14.55 -21.92 -14.63
C THR A 170 -14.46 -20.71 -13.70
N PRO A 171 -13.69 -19.67 -14.10
CA PRO A 171 -13.43 -18.51 -13.25
C PRO A 171 -14.71 -17.86 -12.74
N GLN A 172 -14.77 -17.63 -11.42
CA GLN A 172 -15.86 -16.92 -10.78
C GLN A 172 -15.38 -15.54 -10.34
N LEU A 173 -16.26 -14.54 -10.44
CA LEU A 173 -16.01 -13.21 -9.91
C LEU A 173 -15.86 -13.28 -8.39
N ILE A 174 -14.81 -12.63 -7.87
CA ILE A 174 -14.52 -12.49 -6.45
C ILE A 174 -14.90 -11.07 -6.03
N GLY A 175 -15.79 -10.97 -5.04
CA GLY A 175 -16.26 -9.70 -4.51
C GLY A 175 -17.37 -9.08 -5.35
N THR A 176 -17.29 -7.78 -5.62
CA THR A 176 -18.37 -7.03 -6.27
C THR A 176 -18.18 -6.89 -7.79
N PRO A 177 -19.27 -6.96 -8.59
CA PRO A 177 -19.23 -6.68 -10.03
C PRO A 177 -18.94 -5.22 -10.37
N LYS A 178 -19.01 -4.31 -9.38
CA LYS A 178 -18.58 -2.91 -9.57
C LYS A 178 -17.05 -2.78 -9.65
N GLY A 179 -16.31 -3.78 -9.19
CA GLY A 179 -14.86 -3.73 -9.08
C GLY A 179 -14.35 -2.75 -8.02
N TYR A 180 -13.03 -2.56 -8.03
CA TYR A 180 -12.30 -1.76 -7.04
C TYR A 180 -11.39 -0.75 -7.72
N LYS A 181 -11.28 0.48 -7.20
CA LYS A 181 -10.40 1.53 -7.75
C LYS A 181 -8.94 1.12 -7.68
N GLN A 182 -8.56 0.47 -6.59
CA GLN A 182 -7.23 -0.08 -6.38
C GLN A 182 -7.32 -1.45 -5.70
N GLY A 183 -6.26 -2.24 -5.85
CA GLY A 183 -6.06 -3.42 -5.02
C GLY A 183 -4.74 -4.11 -5.32
N GLY A 184 -4.43 -5.11 -4.49
CA GLY A 184 -3.19 -5.87 -4.52
C GLY A 184 -3.35 -7.26 -5.13
N ILE A 185 -2.59 -8.22 -4.61
CA ILE A 185 -2.63 -9.63 -4.98
C ILE A 185 -3.06 -10.49 -3.79
N CYS A 186 -3.53 -11.71 -4.06
CA CYS A 186 -3.86 -12.65 -2.99
C CYS A 186 -2.58 -13.18 -2.34
N SER A 187 -2.40 -12.87 -1.06
CA SER A 187 -1.27 -13.28 -0.24
C SER A 187 -1.76 -13.55 1.18
N GLU A 188 -1.31 -14.65 1.78
CA GLU A 188 -1.78 -15.08 3.09
C GLU A 188 -3.32 -15.19 3.19
N GLY A 189 -3.97 -15.57 2.08
CA GLY A 189 -5.41 -15.81 1.97
C GLY A 189 -6.28 -14.55 1.84
N ILE A 190 -5.68 -13.36 1.74
CA ILE A 190 -6.42 -12.09 1.65
C ILE A 190 -5.87 -11.14 0.58
N ILE A 191 -6.69 -10.16 0.20
CA ILE A 191 -6.43 -9.21 -0.89
C ILE A 191 -6.75 -7.79 -0.41
N PRO A 192 -5.78 -6.86 -0.33
CA PRO A 192 -6.09 -5.45 -0.07
C PRO A 192 -6.80 -4.83 -1.28
N VAL A 193 -7.90 -4.12 -1.05
CA VAL A 193 -8.69 -3.43 -2.07
C VAL A 193 -9.23 -2.09 -1.56
N VAL A 194 -9.60 -1.22 -2.50
CA VAL A 194 -10.26 0.06 -2.23
C VAL A 194 -11.41 0.24 -3.21
N SER A 195 -12.63 0.33 -2.67
CA SER A 195 -13.81 0.79 -3.40
C SER A 195 -13.81 2.32 -3.51
N ALA A 196 -14.66 2.87 -4.37
CA ALA A 196 -14.83 4.31 -4.48
C ALA A 196 -15.23 4.93 -3.12
N ASP A 197 -14.41 5.86 -2.64
CA ASP A 197 -14.67 6.66 -1.43
C ASP A 197 -14.84 5.81 -0.16
N GLU A 198 -14.18 4.65 -0.12
CA GLU A 198 -14.14 3.77 1.04
C GLU A 198 -12.73 3.65 1.62
N ARG A 199 -12.67 3.33 2.91
CA ARG A 199 -11.42 2.91 3.56
C ARG A 199 -10.84 1.67 2.88
N ILE A 200 -9.53 1.51 2.99
CA ILE A 200 -8.84 0.29 2.61
C ILE A 200 -9.47 -0.88 3.37
N HIS A 201 -9.80 -1.94 2.65
CA HIS A 201 -10.30 -3.17 3.23
C HIS A 201 -9.67 -4.38 2.56
N TYR A 202 -9.80 -5.52 3.20
CA TYR A 202 -9.25 -6.78 2.74
C TYR A 202 -10.39 -7.71 2.37
N LEU A 203 -10.26 -8.38 1.23
CA LEU A 203 -11.14 -9.47 0.83
C LEU A 203 -10.49 -10.80 1.17
N THR A 204 -11.30 -11.81 1.39
CA THR A 204 -10.88 -13.21 1.30
C THR A 204 -10.80 -13.66 -0.16
N GLU A 205 -10.19 -14.83 -0.40
CA GLU A 205 -10.17 -15.49 -1.71
C GLU A 205 -11.56 -15.85 -2.27
N THR A 206 -12.60 -15.91 -1.42
CA THR A 206 -13.99 -16.13 -1.84
C THR A 206 -14.72 -14.82 -2.15
N GLY A 207 -14.12 -13.67 -1.84
CA GLY A 207 -14.65 -12.34 -2.14
C GLY A 207 -15.43 -11.69 -1.01
N GLU A 208 -15.51 -12.32 0.16
CA GLU A 208 -16.08 -11.72 1.36
C GLU A 208 -15.10 -10.69 1.94
N THR A 209 -15.61 -9.53 2.37
CA THR A 209 -14.77 -8.51 3.03
C THR A 209 -14.32 -9.00 4.40
N ALA A 210 -13.03 -9.35 4.51
CA ALA A 210 -12.37 -9.79 5.72
C ALA A 210 -12.36 -8.71 6.82
N PHE A 211 -11.98 -7.48 6.48
CA PHE A 211 -12.06 -6.35 7.40
C PHE A 211 -11.76 -5.04 6.68
N TYR A 212 -12.30 -3.95 7.24
CA TYR A 212 -11.86 -2.60 6.95
C TYR A 212 -10.71 -2.21 7.89
N LEU A 213 -9.73 -1.47 7.38
CA LEU A 213 -8.74 -0.79 8.21
C LEU A 213 -9.37 0.49 8.77
N LEU A 214 -9.68 0.45 10.06
CA LEU A 214 -10.19 1.60 10.81
C LEU A 214 -9.05 2.48 11.30
N PRO A 215 -9.30 3.74 11.69
CA PRO A 215 -8.26 4.65 12.18
C PRO A 215 -7.40 4.04 13.29
N TYR A 216 -6.08 4.17 13.16
CA TYR A 216 -5.13 3.77 14.19
C TYR A 216 -4.62 5.00 14.94
N GLN A 217 -4.79 5.03 16.27
CA GLN A 217 -4.49 6.18 17.11
C GLN A 217 -5.14 7.48 16.60
N GLY A 218 -6.35 7.35 16.05
CA GLY A 218 -7.12 8.45 15.48
C GLY A 218 -6.58 8.97 14.14
N LYS A 219 -5.72 8.24 13.44
CA LYS A 219 -5.19 8.59 12.12
C LYS A 219 -5.67 7.60 11.06
N GLU A 220 -6.11 8.07 9.90
CA GLU A 220 -6.56 7.21 8.81
C GLU A 220 -5.39 6.49 8.13
N PHE A 221 -5.68 5.29 7.60
CA PHE A 221 -4.77 4.57 6.73
C PHE A 221 -4.81 5.17 5.34
N LEU A 222 -3.65 5.62 4.87
CA LEU A 222 -3.48 6.23 3.55
C LEU A 222 -3.17 5.18 2.49
N CYS A 223 -2.29 4.24 2.82
CA CYS A 223 -1.76 3.26 1.89
C CYS A 223 -1.30 1.99 2.62
N VAL A 224 -1.39 0.84 1.95
CA VAL A 224 -0.87 -0.45 2.43
C VAL A 224 -0.05 -1.15 1.36
N SER A 225 0.82 -2.07 1.76
CA SER A 225 1.48 -3.01 0.87
C SER A 225 0.45 -3.75 0.00
N PRO A 226 0.74 -4.02 -1.28
CA PRO A 226 -0.17 -4.76 -2.15
C PRO A 226 -0.23 -6.27 -1.82
N PHE A 227 0.61 -6.75 -0.91
CA PHE A 227 0.65 -8.12 -0.43
C PHE A 227 1.27 -8.23 0.96
N PHE A 228 1.08 -9.38 1.59
CA PHE A 228 1.80 -9.83 2.78
C PHE A 228 3.01 -10.67 2.37
N THR A 229 4.11 -10.50 3.10
CA THR A 229 5.22 -11.45 3.17
C THR A 229 5.51 -11.73 4.63
N GLU A 230 5.76 -12.99 4.97
CA GLU A 230 6.07 -13.40 6.35
C GLU A 230 5.07 -12.86 7.38
N GLN A 231 3.77 -12.90 7.07
CA GLN A 231 2.69 -12.36 7.92
C GLN A 231 2.79 -10.85 8.20
N ARG A 232 3.42 -10.08 7.32
CA ARG A 232 3.58 -8.63 7.45
C ARG A 232 3.22 -7.92 6.15
N ALA A 233 2.43 -6.86 6.28
CA ALA A 233 2.23 -5.86 5.23
C ALA A 233 2.54 -4.50 5.82
N TRP A 234 3.43 -3.73 5.19
CA TRP A 234 3.66 -2.36 5.60
C TRP A 234 2.42 -1.51 5.31
N PHE A 235 2.21 -0.46 6.09
CA PHE A 235 1.18 0.55 5.84
C PHE A 235 1.73 1.94 6.08
N ARG A 236 1.04 2.95 5.58
CA ARG A 236 1.30 4.37 5.82
C ARG A 236 0.01 5.07 6.27
N LEU A 237 0.09 5.88 7.31
CA LEU A 237 -1.02 6.70 7.80
C LEU A 237 -1.05 8.09 7.16
N GLU A 238 -2.12 8.86 7.41
CA GLU A 238 -2.30 10.25 6.94
C GLU A 238 -1.12 11.20 7.33
N ASN A 239 -0.44 10.91 8.45
CA ASN A 239 0.76 11.65 8.90
C ASN A 239 2.08 11.16 8.27
N ARG A 240 2.00 10.33 7.23
CA ARG A 240 3.11 9.72 6.49
C ARG A 240 4.00 8.76 7.28
N LYS A 241 3.61 8.39 8.50
CA LYS A 241 4.34 7.36 9.25
C LYS A 241 3.91 5.96 8.83
N CYS A 242 4.88 5.06 8.78
CA CYS A 242 4.77 3.70 8.31
C CYS A 242 5.00 2.71 9.44
N GLY A 243 4.18 1.66 9.47
CA GLY A 243 4.27 0.52 10.39
C GLY A 243 3.90 -0.77 9.67
N TYR A 244 3.58 -1.83 10.41
CA TYR A 244 3.18 -3.12 9.82
C TYR A 244 1.91 -3.69 10.45
N ILE A 245 1.08 -4.30 9.61
CA ILE A 245 -0.09 -5.09 10.02
C ILE A 245 0.14 -6.57 9.76
N ASP A 246 -0.55 -7.42 10.53
CA ASP A 246 -0.71 -8.85 10.27
C ASP A 246 -1.89 -9.15 9.33
N PRO A 247 -2.05 -10.39 8.83
CA PRO A 247 -3.20 -10.76 7.99
C PRO A 247 -4.56 -10.69 8.69
N GLN A 248 -4.60 -10.44 9.99
CA GLN A 248 -5.84 -10.15 10.73
C GLN A 248 -6.11 -8.64 10.78
N GLY A 249 -5.24 -7.79 10.24
CA GLY A 249 -5.37 -6.34 10.26
C GLY A 249 -5.00 -5.71 11.60
N ASN A 250 -4.31 -6.43 12.49
CA ASN A 250 -3.76 -5.84 13.70
C ASN A 250 -2.45 -5.16 13.38
N VAL A 251 -2.25 -3.94 13.91
CA VAL A 251 -0.94 -3.28 13.88
C VAL A 251 0.00 -4.03 14.82
N VAL A 252 1.02 -4.66 14.24
CA VAL A 252 2.04 -5.47 14.94
C VAL A 252 3.38 -4.76 15.07
N ILE A 253 3.63 -3.72 14.26
CA ILE A 253 4.77 -2.80 14.40
C ILE A 253 4.21 -1.38 14.30
N GLU A 254 4.51 -0.55 15.30
CA GLU A 254 3.97 0.80 15.39
C GLU A 254 4.42 1.71 14.23
N PRO A 255 3.56 2.64 13.79
CA PRO A 255 3.86 3.53 12.68
C PRO A 255 4.74 4.70 13.14
N ILE A 256 6.04 4.43 13.30
CA ILE A 256 7.05 5.42 13.70
C ILE A 256 8.06 5.75 12.60
N TYR A 257 8.12 4.91 11.56
CA TYR A 257 9.06 5.06 10.44
C TYR A 257 8.49 5.98 9.36
N ASP A 258 9.33 6.56 8.52
CA ASP A 258 8.92 7.39 7.39
C ASP A 258 8.80 6.56 6.10
N ASN A 259 9.60 5.48 5.97
CA ASN A 259 9.46 4.45 4.94
C ASN A 259 9.58 3.05 5.55
N ALA A 260 8.94 2.07 4.91
CA ALA A 260 8.97 0.66 5.28
C ALA A 260 8.88 -0.23 4.02
N PHE A 261 9.62 -1.32 4.00
CA PHE A 261 9.66 -2.29 2.89
C PHE A 261 9.15 -3.68 3.33
N PRO A 262 8.76 -4.57 2.39
CA PRO A 262 8.33 -5.92 2.71
C PRO A 262 9.38 -6.71 3.52
N PHE A 263 8.90 -7.65 4.34
CA PHE A 263 9.77 -8.59 5.04
C PHE A 263 10.26 -9.68 4.09
N HIS A 264 11.53 -10.06 4.23
CA HIS A 264 12.13 -11.23 3.59
C HIS A 264 13.32 -11.72 4.41
N GLU A 265 13.47 -13.04 4.52
CA GLU A 265 14.44 -13.70 5.41
C GLU A 265 14.40 -13.20 6.86
N GLY A 266 13.18 -12.94 7.38
CA GLY A 266 12.97 -12.44 8.73
C GLY A 266 13.43 -11.00 8.95
N LYS A 267 13.66 -10.22 7.89
CA LYS A 267 14.19 -8.85 7.98
C LYS A 267 13.41 -7.89 7.09
N ALA A 268 13.28 -6.65 7.54
CA ALA A 268 12.79 -5.56 6.71
C ALA A 268 13.66 -4.31 6.87
N ILE A 269 13.72 -3.50 5.82
CA ILE A 269 14.38 -2.19 5.85
C ILE A 269 13.34 -1.11 6.10
N VAL A 270 13.65 -0.22 7.02
CA VAL A 270 12.82 0.94 7.38
C VAL A 270 13.66 2.21 7.46
N TYR A 271 13.04 3.36 7.21
CA TYR A 271 13.69 4.67 7.35
C TYR A 271 13.08 5.46 8.49
N ASN A 272 13.90 6.06 9.34
CA ASN A 272 13.50 7.02 10.35
C ASN A 272 14.12 8.38 10.01
N LYS A 273 13.28 9.36 9.64
CA LYS A 273 13.71 10.71 9.27
C LYS A 273 14.22 11.53 10.45
N GLU A 274 13.71 11.31 11.66
CA GLU A 274 14.10 12.07 12.85
C GLU A 274 15.53 11.71 13.28
N ALA A 275 15.88 10.42 13.18
CA ALA A 275 17.22 9.94 13.42
C ALA A 275 18.13 10.08 12.18
N ASP A 276 17.54 10.35 11.01
CA ASP A 276 18.16 10.25 9.68
C ASP A 276 18.87 8.91 9.46
N LYS A 277 18.17 7.80 9.75
CA LYS A 277 18.73 6.45 9.72
C LYS A 277 17.86 5.48 8.95
N TRP A 278 18.52 4.64 8.17
CA TRP A 278 17.96 3.40 7.68
C TRP A 278 18.30 2.28 8.66
N LEU A 279 17.30 1.47 8.99
CA LEU A 279 17.39 0.42 10.00
C LEU A 279 16.92 -0.90 9.40
N VAL A 280 17.54 -1.98 9.84
CA VAL A 280 17.06 -3.34 9.61
C VAL A 280 16.35 -3.80 10.87
N ILE A 281 15.11 -4.27 10.73
CA ILE A 281 14.26 -4.72 11.83
C ILE A 281 13.87 -6.19 11.68
N ASP A 282 13.61 -6.86 12.80
CA ASP A 282 12.99 -8.19 12.84
C ASP A 282 11.45 -8.10 12.74
N PRO A 283 10.73 -9.24 12.60
CA PRO A 283 9.27 -9.23 12.45
C PRO A 283 8.51 -8.76 13.70
N ASN A 284 9.18 -8.58 14.83
CA ASN A 284 8.63 -7.99 16.06
C ASN A 284 8.91 -6.48 16.15
N GLY A 285 9.55 -5.89 15.12
CA GLY A 285 9.94 -4.49 15.10
C GLY A 285 11.20 -4.18 15.89
N LYS A 286 11.95 -5.21 16.34
CA LYS A 286 13.22 -5.00 17.02
C LYS A 286 14.28 -4.55 16.00
N GLU A 287 14.89 -3.41 16.26
CA GLU A 287 16.07 -2.96 15.52
C GLU A 287 17.22 -3.96 15.67
N LEU A 288 17.71 -4.47 14.55
CA LEU A 288 18.84 -5.40 14.48
C LEU A 288 20.14 -4.61 14.31
N PHE A 289 20.21 -3.75 13.29
CA PHE A 289 21.37 -2.91 12.99
C PHE A 289 20.99 -1.76 12.04
N GLU A 290 21.88 -0.78 11.96
CA GLU A 290 21.76 0.35 11.02
C GLU A 290 22.26 -0.05 9.62
N ALA A 291 21.52 0.36 8.60
CA ALA A 291 21.90 0.26 7.19
C ALA A 291 22.47 1.60 6.72
N SER A 292 23.72 1.93 7.04
CA SER A 292 24.28 3.25 6.71
C SER A 292 24.49 3.44 5.19
N SER A 293 23.86 4.47 4.62
CA SER A 293 23.93 4.91 3.21
C SER A 293 24.07 6.42 3.12
N ASN A 294 24.65 6.91 2.02
CA ASN A 294 24.81 8.32 1.71
C ASN A 294 23.63 8.90 0.88
N GLY A 295 22.55 8.15 0.61
CA GLY A 295 21.49 8.61 -0.28
C GLY A 295 20.11 7.97 -0.11
N TYR A 296 19.06 8.76 -0.34
CA TYR A 296 17.66 8.37 -0.12
C TYR A 296 17.04 7.47 -1.21
N GLN A 297 17.58 7.48 -2.43
CA GLN A 297 16.86 6.95 -3.61
C GLN A 297 17.07 5.45 -3.89
N GLN A 298 17.96 4.77 -3.17
CA GLN A 298 18.43 3.42 -3.57
C GLN A 298 17.74 2.26 -2.82
N TYR A 299 16.86 2.54 -1.87
CA TYR A 299 16.28 1.52 -0.99
C TYR A 299 15.02 0.84 -1.51
N SER A 300 14.41 1.37 -2.57
CA SER A 300 13.12 0.91 -3.11
C SER A 300 13.10 -0.55 -3.59
N TYR A 301 14.28 -1.18 -3.71
CA TYR A 301 14.48 -2.52 -4.28
C TYR A 301 15.32 -3.43 -3.38
N THR A 302 15.66 -2.98 -2.17
CA THR A 302 16.61 -3.70 -1.32
C THR A 302 15.89 -4.60 -0.32
N PHE A 303 16.24 -5.89 -0.34
CA PHE A 303 15.83 -6.88 0.64
C PHE A 303 17.00 -7.82 0.96
N PHE A 304 16.85 -8.62 2.01
CA PHE A 304 17.81 -9.68 2.34
C PHE A 304 17.50 -10.94 1.54
N GLU A 305 18.52 -11.54 0.97
CA GLU A 305 18.39 -12.77 0.22
C GLU A 305 19.71 -13.56 0.28
N ASN A 306 19.60 -14.85 0.57
CA ASN A 306 20.70 -15.75 0.85
C ASN A 306 21.66 -15.17 1.91
N GLY A 307 21.09 -14.45 2.90
CA GLY A 307 21.84 -13.81 3.97
C GLY A 307 22.54 -12.50 3.59
N TYR A 308 22.33 -11.99 2.37
CA TYR A 308 22.96 -10.76 1.89
C TYR A 308 21.96 -9.71 1.45
N CYS A 309 22.36 -8.45 1.58
CA CYS A 309 21.53 -7.31 1.22
C CYS A 309 22.40 -6.25 0.54
N LEU A 310 22.04 -5.86 -0.68
CA LEU A 310 22.75 -4.82 -1.42
C LEU A 310 22.22 -3.44 -1.06
N ILE A 311 23.06 -2.62 -0.44
CA ILE A 311 22.76 -1.23 -0.11
C ILE A 311 23.79 -0.35 -0.78
N GLU A 312 23.33 0.47 -1.72
CA GLU A 312 24.20 1.21 -2.62
C GLU A 312 25.19 0.32 -3.35
N ASN A 313 26.49 0.55 -3.13
CA ASN A 313 27.58 -0.30 -3.61
C ASN A 313 28.18 -1.15 -2.50
N PHE A 314 27.45 -1.43 -1.42
CA PHE A 314 27.88 -2.32 -0.35
C PHE A 314 27.01 -3.56 -0.25
N LEU A 315 27.66 -4.71 -0.10
CA LEU A 315 27.01 -5.94 0.31
C LEU A 315 27.03 -6.01 1.85
N LEU A 316 25.85 -5.97 2.47
CA LEU A 316 25.69 -6.24 3.89
C LEU A 316 25.43 -7.73 4.10
N ASN A 317 26.04 -8.30 5.14
CA ASN A 317 25.69 -9.65 5.62
C ASN A 317 24.55 -9.60 6.64
N GLU A 318 24.15 -10.77 7.15
CA GLU A 318 23.07 -10.91 8.14
C GLU A 318 23.27 -10.15 9.46
N LYS A 319 24.50 -9.74 9.77
CA LYS A 319 24.85 -8.97 10.97
C LYS A 319 24.94 -7.46 10.71
N GLY A 320 24.72 -7.02 9.47
CA GLY A 320 24.87 -5.64 9.05
C GLY A 320 26.32 -5.22 8.80
N GLU A 321 27.26 -6.17 8.78
CA GLU A 321 28.65 -5.87 8.47
C GLU A 321 28.79 -5.68 6.95
N LYS A 322 29.54 -4.65 6.55
CA LYS A 322 29.87 -4.38 5.14
C LYS A 322 30.83 -5.45 4.64
N ALA A 323 30.28 -6.56 4.15
CA ALA A 323 31.01 -7.71 3.67
C ALA A 323 31.88 -7.37 2.45
N GLN A 324 31.37 -6.54 1.54
CA GLN A 324 32.11 -6.11 0.36
C GLN A 324 31.69 -4.71 -0.08
N ARG A 325 32.64 -3.92 -0.61
CA ARG A 325 32.38 -2.69 -1.37
C ARG A 325 32.61 -2.92 -2.84
N PHE A 326 31.65 -2.58 -3.67
CA PHE A 326 31.74 -2.68 -5.11
C PHE A 326 32.29 -1.37 -5.72
N PRO A 327 33.08 -1.47 -6.80
CA PRO A 327 33.56 -0.32 -7.56
C PRO A 327 32.45 0.65 -7.97
N SER A 328 32.76 1.94 -8.03
CA SER A 328 31.79 2.99 -8.39
C SER A 328 31.34 2.95 -9.85
N ASN A 329 32.02 2.18 -10.70
CA ASN A 329 31.62 2.00 -12.10
C ASN A 329 30.56 0.91 -12.29
N ILE A 330 30.01 0.32 -11.23
CA ILE A 330 28.86 -0.58 -11.33
C ILE A 330 27.58 0.26 -11.27
N TYR A 331 26.80 0.21 -12.36
CA TYR A 331 25.52 0.92 -12.44
C TYR A 331 24.39 0.15 -11.76
N SER A 332 24.37 -1.18 -11.94
CA SER A 332 23.36 -2.08 -11.38
C SER A 332 23.99 -3.42 -11.07
N ILE A 333 23.48 -4.12 -10.06
CA ILE A 333 23.95 -5.45 -9.66
C ILE A 333 22.75 -6.27 -9.17
N SER A 334 22.68 -7.52 -9.58
CA SER A 334 21.69 -8.46 -9.08
C SER A 334 21.99 -8.84 -7.62
N PRO A 335 21.02 -9.39 -6.90
CA PRO A 335 21.32 -10.19 -5.72
C PRO A 335 22.32 -11.33 -6.05
N PHE A 336 23.02 -11.80 -5.03
CA PHE A 336 23.97 -12.91 -5.16
C PHE A 336 23.23 -14.25 -5.12
N ILE A 337 23.51 -15.10 -6.12
CA ILE A 337 23.12 -16.51 -6.15
C ILE A 337 24.39 -17.34 -6.29
N ASP A 338 24.58 -18.32 -5.42
CA ASP A 338 25.79 -19.16 -5.40
C ASP A 338 27.11 -18.35 -5.44
N ASN A 339 27.14 -17.24 -4.69
CA ASN A 339 28.26 -16.29 -4.60
C ASN A 339 28.60 -15.54 -5.91
N VAL A 340 27.68 -15.53 -6.89
CA VAL A 340 27.82 -14.78 -8.14
C VAL A 340 26.64 -13.82 -8.33
N ALA A 341 26.93 -12.62 -8.82
CA ALA A 341 25.92 -11.65 -9.24
C ALA A 341 26.15 -11.23 -10.69
N LEU A 342 25.08 -10.84 -11.39
CA LEU A 342 25.17 -10.09 -12.63
C LEU A 342 25.36 -8.62 -12.31
N PHE A 343 26.22 -7.93 -13.04
CA PHE A 343 26.41 -6.50 -12.88
C PHE A 343 26.45 -5.79 -14.23
N GLN A 344 26.01 -4.54 -14.25
CA GLN A 344 26.11 -3.65 -15.40
C GLN A 344 27.25 -2.68 -15.19
N ASP A 345 28.21 -2.70 -16.12
CA ASP A 345 29.28 -1.71 -16.15
C ASP A 345 28.73 -0.36 -16.65
N SER A 346 28.90 0.68 -15.85
CA SER A 346 28.40 2.04 -16.13
C SER A 346 29.09 2.72 -17.31
N LYS A 347 30.30 2.31 -17.69
CA LYS A 347 31.05 2.93 -18.79
C LYS A 347 30.59 2.40 -20.16
N THR A 348 30.38 1.09 -20.23
CA THR A 348 30.04 0.36 -21.45
C THR A 348 28.54 0.09 -21.58
N GLY A 349 27.80 0.08 -20.47
CA GLY A 349 26.41 -0.37 -20.40
C GLY A 349 26.24 -1.89 -20.49
N LEU A 350 27.34 -2.65 -20.60
CA LEU A 350 27.31 -4.11 -20.77
C LEU A 350 27.23 -4.86 -19.44
N TRP A 351 26.66 -6.05 -19.51
CA TRP A 351 26.49 -6.97 -18.40
C TRP A 351 27.63 -7.98 -18.33
N GLY A 352 28.07 -8.26 -17.10
CA GLY A 352 29.04 -9.28 -16.74
C GLY A 352 28.65 -10.00 -15.45
N GLN A 353 29.49 -10.94 -15.02
CA GLN A 353 29.36 -11.61 -13.73
C GLN A 353 30.44 -11.11 -12.77
N LEU A 354 30.14 -11.05 -11.49
CA LEU A 354 31.15 -10.81 -10.45
C LEU A 354 30.96 -11.75 -9.27
N ASN A 355 32.05 -12.05 -8.58
CA ASN A 355 32.03 -12.84 -7.34
C ASN A 355 31.75 -11.96 -6.11
N ILE A 356 31.58 -12.58 -4.95
CA ILE A 356 31.30 -11.85 -3.70
C ILE A 356 32.43 -10.92 -3.24
N GLN A 357 33.66 -11.11 -3.75
CA GLN A 357 34.79 -10.19 -3.53
C GLN A 357 34.72 -8.94 -4.43
N GLY A 358 33.73 -8.85 -5.33
CA GLY A 358 33.60 -7.74 -6.28
C GLY A 358 34.51 -7.84 -7.48
N GLU A 359 35.12 -9.00 -7.72
CA GLU A 359 35.98 -9.25 -8.87
C GLU A 359 35.15 -9.74 -10.05
N SER A 360 35.40 -9.15 -11.23
CA SER A 360 34.72 -9.55 -12.46
C SER A 360 35.14 -10.95 -12.91
N ILE A 361 34.16 -11.80 -13.20
CA ILE A 361 34.35 -13.13 -13.77
C ILE A 361 34.34 -12.96 -15.29
N GLY A 362 35.52 -12.64 -15.84
CA GLY A 362 35.68 -12.24 -17.24
C GLY A 362 35.23 -10.79 -17.51
N GLU A 363 35.36 -10.35 -18.76
CA GLU A 363 34.96 -9.00 -19.17
C GLU A 363 33.44 -8.91 -19.40
N PRO A 364 32.77 -7.83 -18.95
CA PRO A 364 31.39 -7.53 -19.31
C PRO A 364 31.25 -7.43 -20.82
N LYS A 365 30.31 -8.17 -21.39
CA LYS A 365 30.15 -8.28 -22.85
C LYS A 365 28.73 -8.47 -23.34
N TYR A 366 27.79 -8.73 -22.44
CA TYR A 366 26.41 -9.03 -22.80
C TYR A 366 25.56 -7.78 -22.82
N SER A 367 24.67 -7.62 -23.78
CA SER A 367 23.80 -6.43 -23.81
C SER A 367 22.64 -6.49 -22.81
N ARG A 368 22.28 -7.69 -22.32
CA ARG A 368 21.21 -7.91 -21.35
C ARG A 368 21.55 -8.96 -20.29
N ALA A 369 21.00 -8.77 -19.10
CA ALA A 369 20.88 -9.78 -18.06
C ALA A 369 19.42 -10.25 -17.99
N LEU A 370 19.18 -11.56 -18.06
CA LEU A 370 17.83 -12.12 -18.20
C LEU A 370 17.31 -12.78 -16.92
N GLY A 371 18.19 -13.31 -16.06
CA GLY A 371 17.82 -13.90 -14.77
C GLY A 371 18.45 -15.27 -14.54
N ILE A 372 17.90 -16.04 -13.60
CA ILE A 372 18.48 -17.29 -13.12
C ILE A 372 17.39 -18.37 -13.03
N VAL A 373 17.68 -19.59 -13.51
CA VAL A 373 16.80 -20.77 -13.44
C VAL A 373 17.59 -21.98 -12.96
N GLY A 374 17.33 -22.41 -11.72
CA GLY A 374 18.22 -23.35 -11.03
C GLY A 374 19.66 -22.80 -10.97
N ASP A 375 20.65 -23.63 -11.31
CA ASP A 375 22.07 -23.25 -11.25
C ASP A 375 22.56 -22.47 -12.49
N TRP A 376 21.66 -22.05 -13.39
CA TRP A 376 22.00 -21.41 -14.66
C TRP A 376 21.67 -19.93 -14.65
N ILE A 377 22.65 -19.11 -15.01
CA ILE A 377 22.52 -17.67 -15.16
C ILE A 377 22.32 -17.37 -16.64
N TYR A 378 21.33 -16.56 -16.99
CA TYR A 378 21.01 -16.20 -18.38
C TYR A 378 21.33 -14.75 -18.66
N VAL A 379 22.06 -14.57 -19.76
CA VAL A 379 22.45 -13.28 -20.34
C VAL A 379 22.18 -13.32 -21.83
N ALA A 380 22.11 -12.16 -22.48
CA ALA A 380 21.83 -12.12 -23.90
C ALA A 380 22.49 -10.97 -24.64
N ASP A 381 22.62 -11.19 -25.95
CA ASP A 381 23.02 -10.18 -26.93
C ASP A 381 21.84 -9.86 -27.84
N THR A 382 21.40 -8.61 -27.80
CA THR A 382 20.38 -8.08 -28.67
C THR A 382 20.85 -8.04 -30.12
N ILE A 383 20.00 -8.51 -31.02
CA ILE A 383 20.20 -8.44 -32.46
C ILE A 383 19.71 -7.06 -32.92
N ALA A 384 20.59 -6.28 -33.53
CA ALA A 384 20.26 -4.94 -33.99
C ALA A 384 19.22 -4.99 -35.13
N ASN A 385 18.26 -4.07 -35.10
CA ASN A 385 17.25 -3.87 -36.14
C ASN A 385 16.35 -5.07 -36.44
N LEU A 386 16.27 -6.06 -35.53
CA LEU A 386 15.37 -7.19 -35.64
C LEU A 386 14.39 -7.18 -34.45
N LYS A 387 13.11 -6.96 -34.74
CA LYS A 387 12.03 -6.90 -33.74
C LYS A 387 10.84 -7.75 -34.18
N ASP A 388 10.06 -8.21 -33.22
CA ASP A 388 8.78 -8.88 -33.48
C ASP A 388 7.62 -7.88 -33.65
N ASP A 389 6.44 -8.39 -33.99
CA ASP A 389 5.18 -7.64 -34.13
C ASP A 389 4.80 -6.78 -32.91
N TRP A 390 5.40 -7.01 -31.73
CA TRP A 390 5.16 -6.28 -30.49
C TRP A 390 6.33 -5.37 -30.10
N ASP A 391 7.23 -5.06 -31.04
CA ASP A 391 8.42 -4.24 -30.84
C ASP A 391 9.46 -4.86 -29.88
N ASN A 392 9.35 -6.15 -29.55
CA ASN A 392 10.38 -6.84 -28.76
C ASN A 392 11.59 -7.11 -29.63
N GLN A 393 12.76 -6.69 -29.14
CA GLN A 393 14.01 -6.92 -29.84
C GLN A 393 14.47 -8.38 -29.72
N TYR A 394 14.80 -8.98 -30.87
CA TYR A 394 15.35 -10.33 -30.91
C TYR A 394 16.73 -10.38 -30.25
N MET A 395 17.07 -11.54 -29.69
CA MET A 395 18.33 -11.73 -28.97
C MET A 395 18.86 -13.17 -29.10
N ASN A 396 20.16 -13.31 -28.88
CA ASN A 396 20.82 -14.58 -28.63
C ASN A 396 21.02 -14.74 -27.12
N VAL A 397 20.50 -15.81 -26.54
CA VAL A 397 20.54 -16.09 -25.11
C VAL A 397 21.63 -17.10 -24.80
N TYR A 398 22.38 -16.86 -23.74
CA TYR A 398 23.43 -17.73 -23.25
C TYR A 398 23.13 -18.16 -21.82
N ALA A 399 23.12 -19.46 -21.59
CA ALA A 399 23.16 -20.01 -20.24
C ALA A 399 24.63 -20.14 -19.82
N ILE A 400 25.01 -19.44 -18.76
CA ILE A 400 26.36 -19.43 -18.21
C ILE A 400 26.34 -19.98 -16.78
N ASN A 401 27.40 -20.68 -16.38
CA ASN A 401 27.57 -21.10 -14.99
C ASN A 401 28.23 -19.99 -14.14
N SER A 402 28.44 -20.27 -12.86
CA SER A 402 29.13 -19.37 -11.91
C SER A 402 30.61 -19.08 -12.25
N LYS A 403 31.18 -19.73 -13.27
CA LYS A 403 32.54 -19.48 -13.78
C LYS A 403 32.57 -18.67 -15.08
N GLY A 404 31.42 -18.23 -15.59
CA GLY A 404 31.31 -17.54 -16.89
C GLY A 404 31.46 -18.44 -18.11
N GLU A 405 31.41 -19.76 -17.93
CA GLU A 405 31.46 -20.72 -19.03
C GLU A 405 30.06 -20.85 -19.66
N ILE A 406 29.97 -20.64 -20.97
CA ILE A 406 28.73 -20.87 -21.73
C ILE A 406 28.45 -22.38 -21.76
N LYS A 407 27.31 -22.78 -21.20
CA LYS A 407 26.82 -24.15 -21.18
C LYS A 407 25.77 -24.42 -22.26
N ASN A 408 25.05 -23.39 -22.66
CA ASN A 408 24.06 -23.48 -23.72
C ASN A 408 23.91 -22.14 -24.45
N LYS A 409 23.50 -22.19 -25.71
CA LYS A 409 23.17 -21.02 -26.53
C LYS A 409 21.84 -21.27 -27.23
N ILE A 410 20.97 -20.27 -27.17
CA ILE A 410 19.68 -20.24 -27.85
C ILE A 410 19.67 -19.00 -28.74
N GLU A 411 19.36 -19.16 -30.03
CA GLU A 411 19.50 -18.09 -31.01
C GLU A 411 18.15 -17.56 -31.47
N ASN A 412 18.11 -16.28 -31.84
CA ASN A 412 16.96 -15.64 -32.50
C ASN A 412 15.63 -15.76 -31.73
N VAL A 413 15.65 -15.51 -30.42
CA VAL A 413 14.42 -15.45 -29.61
C VAL A 413 13.95 -13.99 -29.46
N SER A 414 12.65 -13.74 -29.58
CA SER A 414 12.06 -12.41 -29.32
C SER A 414 11.58 -12.24 -27.88
N CYS A 415 11.41 -13.35 -27.16
CA CYS A 415 11.11 -13.38 -25.74
C CYS A 415 11.89 -14.51 -25.05
N PHE A 416 12.39 -14.22 -23.86
CA PHE A 416 13.00 -15.19 -22.96
C PHE A 416 12.73 -14.75 -21.54
N TYR A 417 11.92 -15.51 -20.81
CA TYR A 417 11.45 -15.11 -19.49
C TYR A 417 11.66 -16.25 -18.49
N PRO A 418 12.66 -16.16 -17.61
CA PRO A 418 12.90 -17.20 -16.62
C PRO A 418 11.82 -17.18 -15.53
N LEU A 419 11.24 -18.35 -15.30
CA LEU A 419 10.43 -18.68 -14.12
C LEU A 419 11.28 -19.52 -13.15
N SER A 420 10.69 -19.97 -12.04
CA SER A 420 11.43 -20.75 -11.03
C SER A 420 12.02 -22.06 -11.54
N GLN A 421 11.30 -22.77 -12.42
CA GLN A 421 11.72 -24.08 -12.96
C GLN A 421 11.66 -24.17 -14.49
N TYR A 422 10.97 -23.22 -15.13
CA TYR A 422 10.69 -23.21 -16.55
C TYR A 422 11.07 -21.87 -17.16
N ILE A 423 10.99 -21.77 -18.48
CA ILE A 423 11.24 -20.54 -19.22
C ILE A 423 10.06 -20.33 -20.17
N ILE A 424 9.57 -19.10 -20.28
CA ILE A 424 8.69 -18.72 -21.39
C ILE A 424 9.56 -18.17 -22.51
N MET A 425 9.44 -18.74 -23.71
CA MET A 425 10.22 -18.35 -24.87
C MET A 425 9.32 -17.92 -26.00
N ALA A 426 9.81 -17.06 -26.89
CA ALA A 426 9.18 -16.82 -28.18
C ALA A 426 10.20 -16.91 -29.32
N GLU A 427 9.90 -17.76 -30.28
CA GLU A 427 10.65 -17.95 -31.53
C GLU A 427 9.68 -17.90 -32.70
N ASN A 428 10.06 -17.24 -33.79
CA ASN A 428 9.21 -17.10 -34.98
C ASN A 428 7.77 -16.65 -34.61
N GLU A 429 7.68 -15.69 -33.69
CA GLU A 429 6.42 -15.11 -33.19
C GLU A 429 5.48 -16.09 -32.47
N LYS A 430 5.99 -17.26 -32.06
CA LYS A 430 5.24 -18.24 -31.27
C LYS A 430 5.82 -18.37 -29.88
N TYR A 431 4.97 -18.16 -28.89
CA TYR A 431 5.29 -18.33 -27.48
C TYR A 431 5.11 -19.78 -27.06
N TYR A 432 5.99 -20.28 -26.19
CA TYR A 432 5.91 -21.64 -25.64
C TYR A 432 6.64 -21.73 -24.28
N PHE A 433 6.38 -22.80 -23.54
CA PHE A 433 7.10 -23.11 -22.30
C PHE A 433 8.26 -24.08 -22.57
N ALA A 434 9.40 -23.82 -21.94
CA ALA A 434 10.61 -24.60 -22.08
C ALA A 434 11.19 -25.01 -20.73
N ASP A 435 11.92 -26.12 -20.73
CA ASP A 435 12.78 -26.51 -19.61
C ASP A 435 13.96 -25.53 -19.48
N LYS A 436 14.75 -25.64 -18.41
CA LYS A 436 15.94 -24.79 -18.24
C LYS A 436 16.96 -24.89 -19.39
N LYS A 437 16.93 -25.94 -20.21
CA LYS A 437 17.80 -26.07 -21.38
C LYS A 437 17.24 -25.37 -22.62
N GLY A 438 16.05 -24.77 -22.54
CA GLY A 438 15.37 -24.15 -23.67
C GLY A 438 14.66 -25.16 -24.57
N ASN A 439 14.48 -26.42 -24.13
CA ASN A 439 13.70 -27.39 -24.88
C ASN A 439 12.21 -27.20 -24.54
N PRO A 440 11.30 -27.18 -25.53
CA PRO A 440 9.86 -27.16 -25.26
C PRO A 440 9.44 -28.29 -24.31
N ILE A 441 8.63 -27.97 -23.29
CA ILE A 441 8.12 -28.98 -22.34
C ILE A 441 6.92 -29.75 -22.90
N ASP A 442 6.28 -29.20 -23.93
CA ASP A 442 5.17 -29.79 -24.66
C ASP A 442 5.16 -29.32 -26.14
N ASN A 443 4.11 -29.70 -26.87
CA ASN A 443 3.91 -29.27 -28.27
C ASN A 443 2.98 -28.04 -28.40
N ASN A 444 2.65 -27.38 -27.29
CA ASN A 444 1.76 -26.23 -27.31
C ASN A 444 2.52 -24.98 -27.77
N SER A 445 1.84 -24.15 -28.54
CA SER A 445 2.35 -22.83 -28.92
C SER A 445 1.22 -21.82 -28.88
N TYR A 446 1.56 -20.59 -28.53
CA TYR A 446 0.62 -19.50 -28.31
C TYR A 446 1.02 -18.31 -29.17
N TYR A 447 0.03 -17.53 -29.61
CA TYR A 447 0.31 -16.22 -30.21
C TYR A 447 0.98 -15.29 -29.20
N LYS A 448 0.53 -15.29 -27.94
CA LYS A 448 1.13 -14.48 -26.89
C LYS A 448 1.02 -15.17 -25.53
N ILE A 449 2.09 -15.14 -24.74
CA ILE A 449 2.01 -15.30 -23.29
C ILE A 449 2.28 -13.94 -22.65
N SER A 450 1.47 -13.56 -21.67
CA SER A 450 1.62 -12.32 -20.91
C SER A 450 2.81 -12.46 -19.97
N VAL A 451 3.94 -11.87 -20.34
CA VAL A 451 5.12 -11.74 -19.48
C VAL A 451 5.34 -10.27 -19.13
N PRO A 452 5.90 -9.94 -17.96
CA PRO A 452 6.37 -8.60 -17.66
C PRO A 452 7.44 -8.19 -18.68
N PRO A 453 7.53 -6.91 -19.06
CA PRO A 453 8.61 -6.43 -19.89
C PRO A 453 9.96 -6.63 -19.19
N PHE A 454 11.03 -6.75 -19.98
CA PHE A 454 12.38 -6.89 -19.46
C PHE A 454 12.75 -5.70 -18.57
N THR A 455 13.19 -5.98 -17.35
CA THR A 455 13.73 -4.97 -16.44
C THR A 455 15.20 -4.71 -16.76
N ASN A 456 15.66 -3.46 -16.64
CA ASN A 456 17.09 -3.09 -16.73
C ASN A 456 17.89 -3.54 -15.49
N ALA A 457 17.28 -4.29 -14.57
CA ALA A 457 17.91 -4.85 -13.39
C ALA A 457 17.59 -6.34 -13.33
N PRO A 458 18.58 -7.24 -13.40
CA PRO A 458 18.42 -8.64 -13.07
C PRO A 458 18.15 -8.71 -11.58
N SER A 459 16.90 -8.84 -11.22
CA SER A 459 16.52 -9.35 -9.90
C SER A 459 15.85 -10.71 -10.13
N TYR A 460 15.72 -11.51 -9.07
CA TYR A 460 15.03 -12.80 -9.13
C TYR A 460 13.76 -12.67 -9.96
N SER A 461 13.56 -13.59 -10.92
CA SER A 461 12.47 -13.66 -11.91
C SER A 461 11.76 -12.31 -11.99
N SER A 462 12.07 -11.45 -12.97
CA SER A 462 11.59 -10.06 -13.15
C SER A 462 10.13 -9.76 -12.75
N PHE A 463 9.33 -10.80 -12.68
CA PHE A 463 8.05 -10.99 -12.05
C PHE A 463 7.99 -10.52 -10.59
N TRP A 464 8.87 -10.99 -9.72
CA TRP A 464 8.92 -10.63 -8.31
C TRP A 464 9.31 -9.16 -8.14
N SER A 465 10.32 -8.73 -8.90
CA SER A 465 10.71 -7.33 -9.01
C SER A 465 9.54 -6.45 -9.43
N SER A 466 8.72 -6.91 -10.38
CA SER A 466 7.52 -6.19 -10.82
C SER A 466 6.41 -6.17 -9.77
N LEU A 467 6.33 -7.17 -8.89
CA LEU A 467 5.37 -7.19 -7.78
C LEU A 467 5.80 -6.27 -6.63
N ILE A 468 7.09 -6.15 -6.36
CA ILE A 468 7.62 -5.35 -5.25
C ILE A 468 7.90 -3.88 -5.61
N ALA A 469 8.11 -3.54 -6.90
CA ALA A 469 8.54 -2.20 -7.30
C ALA A 469 8.02 -1.73 -8.69
N PRO A 470 6.80 -1.14 -8.74
CA PRO A 470 6.01 -0.98 -9.96
C PRO A 470 6.23 0.28 -10.82
N HIS A 471 7.30 1.06 -10.65
CA HIS A 471 7.45 2.31 -11.42
C HIS A 471 7.91 2.19 -12.88
N SER A 472 7.85 0.99 -13.43
CA SER A 472 7.68 0.86 -14.87
C SER A 472 6.99 -0.47 -15.15
N LEU A 473 6.12 -0.47 -16.18
CA LEU A 473 5.79 -1.62 -17.04
C LEU A 473 4.33 -2.15 -16.99
N SER A 474 3.42 -1.33 -17.54
CA SER A 474 2.20 -1.64 -18.34
C SER A 474 1.37 -2.94 -18.13
N ASP A 475 1.23 -3.46 -16.91
CA ASP A 475 -0.06 -3.96 -16.33
C ASP A 475 0.02 -4.31 -14.82
N TYR A 476 0.91 -3.65 -14.06
CA TYR A 476 1.02 -3.79 -12.61
C TYR A 476 1.22 -2.43 -11.94
N ASP A 477 0.15 -1.64 -11.82
CA ASP A 477 0.16 -0.50 -10.91
C ASP A 477 0.16 -1.02 -9.46
N ALA A 478 1.17 -0.65 -8.64
CA ALA A 478 0.96 0.27 -7.53
C ALA A 478 2.13 0.37 -6.52
N TRP A 479 2.61 1.60 -6.28
CA TRP A 479 3.23 2.01 -5.01
C TRP A 479 2.18 1.89 -3.87
N GLY A 480 1.88 0.64 -3.47
CA GLY A 480 0.88 0.25 -2.47
C GLY A 480 -0.59 0.48 -2.87
N VAL A 481 -1.51 -0.15 -2.15
CA VAL A 481 -2.96 0.07 -2.28
C VAL A 481 -3.35 1.28 -1.44
N ALA A 482 -3.66 2.38 -2.11
CA ALA A 482 -3.98 3.68 -1.54
C ALA A 482 -5.47 4.02 -1.66
N THR A 483 -5.97 4.74 -0.66
CA THR A 483 -7.34 5.26 -0.65
C THR A 483 -7.36 6.78 -0.80
N ASN A 484 -8.44 7.28 -1.41
CA ASN A 484 -8.82 8.68 -1.42
C ASN A 484 -9.84 9.01 -0.32
N TYR A 485 -10.12 8.08 0.60
CA TYR A 485 -11.05 8.31 1.70
C TYR A 485 -10.47 9.30 2.72
N ILE A 486 -11.30 10.26 3.13
CA ILE A 486 -11.08 11.13 4.27
C ILE A 486 -12.37 11.20 5.10
N ASP A 487 -12.25 11.45 6.39
CA ASP A 487 -13.39 11.89 7.21
C ASP A 487 -13.54 13.40 7.01
N GLU A 488 -14.53 13.82 6.21
CA GLU A 488 -14.72 15.22 5.82
C GLU A 488 -14.96 16.09 7.05
N LYS A 489 -15.81 15.64 7.97
CA LYS A 489 -16.14 16.37 9.20
C LYS A 489 -14.91 16.59 10.05
N LYS A 490 -14.12 15.54 10.30
CA LYS A 490 -12.88 15.62 11.08
C LYS A 490 -11.82 16.46 10.36
N THR A 491 -11.77 16.40 9.03
CA THR A 491 -10.84 17.19 8.21
C THR A 491 -11.18 18.67 8.28
N LEU A 492 -12.45 19.03 8.11
CA LEU A 492 -12.94 20.41 8.27
C LEU A 492 -12.72 20.90 9.70
N ALA A 493 -13.01 20.09 10.72
CA ALA A 493 -12.76 20.44 12.12
C ALA A 493 -11.31 20.85 12.38
N SER A 494 -10.33 20.19 11.75
CA SER A 494 -8.92 20.56 11.91
C SER A 494 -8.56 21.98 11.44
N ILE A 495 -9.41 22.59 10.60
CA ILE A 495 -9.30 23.98 10.16
C ILE A 495 -10.26 24.88 10.96
N PHE A 496 -11.52 24.47 11.10
CA PHE A 496 -12.59 25.28 11.69
C PHE A 496 -12.55 25.34 13.22
N ASP A 497 -11.98 24.36 13.93
CA ASP A 497 -11.89 24.36 15.40
C ASP A 497 -10.93 25.45 15.93
N LYS A 498 -10.19 26.10 15.04
CA LYS A 498 -9.35 27.26 15.34
C LYS A 498 -10.15 28.56 15.39
N LEU A 499 -11.43 28.53 14.99
CA LEU A 499 -12.33 29.66 15.14
C LEU A 499 -12.58 29.97 16.62
N THR A 500 -12.69 31.25 16.91
CA THR A 500 -12.90 31.81 18.25
C THR A 500 -14.05 32.81 18.21
N SER A 501 -14.45 33.38 19.34
CA SER A 501 -15.46 34.43 19.36
C SER A 501 -15.04 35.70 18.62
N ASP A 502 -13.74 35.93 18.42
CA ASP A 502 -13.22 37.16 17.82
C ASP A 502 -12.44 36.98 16.50
N GLY A 503 -12.24 35.74 16.03
CA GLY A 503 -11.60 35.48 14.74
C GLY A 503 -11.15 34.03 14.58
N ILE A 504 -9.93 33.82 14.05
CA ILE A 504 -9.32 32.50 13.86
C ILE A 504 -7.88 32.50 14.38
N ASP A 505 -7.59 31.61 15.33
CA ASP A 505 -6.31 31.52 16.04
C ASP A 505 -5.78 32.89 16.51
N SER A 506 -4.68 33.39 15.93
CA SER A 506 -4.06 34.66 16.27
C SER A 506 -4.63 35.87 15.51
N LEU A 507 -5.47 35.64 14.49
CA LEU A 507 -6.09 36.66 13.65
C LEU A 507 -7.49 37.01 14.13
N LYS A 508 -7.72 38.29 14.43
CA LYS A 508 -8.96 38.77 15.04
C LYS A 508 -9.60 39.89 14.24
N ILE A 509 -10.92 39.93 14.22
CA ILE A 509 -11.68 41.08 13.72
C ILE A 509 -11.44 42.28 14.66
N GLY A 510 -11.27 43.45 14.08
CA GLY A 510 -10.90 44.69 14.79
C GLY A 510 -9.42 44.79 15.16
N GLN A 511 -8.59 43.80 14.83
CA GLN A 511 -7.15 43.85 15.09
C GLN A 511 -6.48 44.97 14.27
N THR A 512 -5.58 45.73 14.89
CA THR A 512 -4.95 46.89 14.26
C THR A 512 -3.86 46.48 13.26
N ILE A 513 -3.67 47.30 12.22
CA ILE A 513 -2.64 47.08 11.18
C ILE A 513 -1.23 46.87 11.79
N PRO A 514 -0.72 47.71 12.71
CA PRO A 514 0.61 47.50 13.30
C PRO A 514 0.76 46.13 13.96
N LYS A 515 -0.28 45.66 14.65
CA LYS A 515 -0.25 44.36 15.32
C LYS A 515 -0.19 43.19 14.34
N ILE A 516 -0.90 43.28 13.20
CA ILE A 516 -0.82 42.27 12.13
C ILE A 516 0.57 42.31 11.48
N MET A 517 1.11 43.50 11.22
CA MET A 517 2.45 43.65 10.64
C MET A 517 3.52 43.02 11.52
N ASP A 518 3.43 43.21 12.84
CA ASP A 518 4.33 42.59 13.81
C ASP A 518 4.17 41.06 13.86
N LEU A 519 2.93 40.56 13.90
CA LEU A 519 2.62 39.12 13.97
C LEU A 519 3.16 38.34 12.76
N TYR A 520 3.09 38.94 11.57
CA TYR A 520 3.44 38.27 10.30
C TYR A 520 4.72 38.82 9.67
N ASN A 521 5.47 39.65 10.39
CA ASN A 521 6.73 40.28 9.94
C ASN A 521 6.58 41.00 8.57
N ILE A 522 5.48 41.73 8.40
CA ILE A 522 5.16 42.47 7.18
C ILE A 522 5.81 43.84 7.24
N LYS A 523 6.66 44.16 6.27
CA LYS A 523 7.41 45.44 6.25
C LYS A 523 6.58 46.63 5.79
N GLN A 524 5.61 46.41 4.91
CA GLN A 524 4.77 47.45 4.34
C GLN A 524 3.40 46.87 3.98
N MET A 525 2.32 47.55 4.37
CA MET A 525 0.96 47.20 3.95
C MET A 525 0.47 48.10 2.80
N PRO A 526 -0.23 47.54 1.80
CA PRO A 526 -0.94 48.34 0.81
C PRO A 526 -2.11 49.09 1.45
N THR A 527 -2.51 50.20 0.83
CA THR A 527 -3.56 51.11 1.34
C THR A 527 -4.99 50.61 1.10
N SER A 528 -5.18 49.59 0.26
CA SER A 528 -6.49 48.97 0.03
C SER A 528 -6.36 47.52 -0.46
N GLY A 529 -7.45 46.75 -0.33
CA GLY A 529 -7.56 45.38 -0.84
C GLY A 529 -7.37 44.28 0.21
N MET A 530 -7.35 43.04 -0.27
CA MET A 530 -7.04 41.85 0.53
C MET A 530 -5.54 41.61 0.55
N ILE A 531 -4.99 41.36 1.72
CA ILE A 531 -3.55 41.14 1.94
C ILE A 531 -3.32 39.68 2.29
N ASP A 532 -2.55 38.96 1.47
CA ASP A 532 -2.12 37.59 1.77
C ASP A 532 -1.03 37.61 2.85
N LEU A 533 -1.22 36.82 3.91
CA LEU A 533 -0.28 36.72 5.01
C LEU A 533 0.83 35.69 4.75
N HIS A 534 0.75 34.94 3.65
CA HIS A 534 1.69 33.90 3.24
C HIS A 534 1.95 32.82 4.30
N ASN A 535 1.04 32.68 5.26
CA ASN A 535 1.09 31.65 6.29
C ASN A 535 0.31 30.41 5.86
N ARG A 536 0.84 29.23 6.18
CA ARG A 536 0.18 27.94 5.98
C ARG A 536 -0.06 27.30 7.32
N ASP A 537 -1.33 27.06 7.62
CA ASP A 537 -1.73 26.37 8.82
C ASP A 537 -2.27 24.98 8.48
N TRP A 538 -1.50 23.96 8.85
CA TRP A 538 -1.79 22.58 8.49
C TRP A 538 -2.90 21.99 9.35
N GLY A 539 -3.90 21.43 8.67
CA GLY A 539 -4.88 20.52 9.24
C GLY A 539 -4.44 19.06 9.13
N ILE A 540 -5.40 18.14 9.25
CA ILE A 540 -5.17 16.72 9.00
C ILE A 540 -5.30 16.39 7.51
N ASN A 541 -4.96 15.15 7.11
CA ASN A 541 -5.06 14.68 5.72
C ASN A 541 -4.31 15.55 4.70
N GLN A 542 -3.27 16.27 5.14
CA GLN A 542 -2.49 17.19 4.30
C GLN A 542 -3.35 18.30 3.66
N VAL A 543 -4.48 18.62 4.28
CA VAL A 543 -5.23 19.84 4.02
C VAL A 543 -4.62 20.96 4.85
N PHE A 544 -4.46 22.15 4.28
CA PHE A 544 -4.00 23.32 5.01
C PHE A 544 -4.84 24.54 4.67
N ALA A 545 -4.86 25.52 5.56
CA ALA A 545 -5.47 26.82 5.33
C ALA A 545 -4.40 27.88 5.10
N THR A 546 -4.74 28.86 4.27
CA THR A 546 -4.02 30.12 4.09
C THR A 546 -4.94 31.27 4.41
N TYR A 547 -4.36 32.37 4.90
CA TYR A 547 -5.12 33.49 5.43
C TYR A 547 -4.82 34.77 4.67
N SER A 548 -5.87 35.54 4.40
CA SER A 548 -5.74 36.90 3.91
C SER A 548 -6.63 37.83 4.72
N VAL A 549 -6.23 39.08 4.91
CA VAL A 549 -7.00 40.07 5.68
C VAL A 549 -7.43 41.24 4.81
N GLY A 550 -8.68 41.66 4.97
CA GLY A 550 -9.22 42.90 4.45
C GLY A 550 -9.26 43.95 5.55
N ILE A 551 -8.73 45.14 5.24
CA ILE A 551 -8.60 46.25 6.19
C ILE A 551 -9.53 47.41 5.82
N LEU A 552 -10.10 48.07 6.81
CA LEU A 552 -10.84 49.32 6.63
C LEU A 552 -9.90 50.48 6.96
N HIS A 553 -9.52 51.26 5.95
CA HIS A 553 -8.46 52.25 6.10
C HIS A 553 -8.83 53.38 7.09
N GLU A 554 -10.11 53.76 7.13
CA GLU A 554 -10.65 54.75 8.07
C GLU A 554 -10.52 54.33 9.55
N CYS A 555 -10.47 53.03 9.82
CA CYS A 555 -10.41 52.47 11.17
C CYS A 555 -9.09 51.75 11.48
N GLU A 556 -8.15 51.70 10.51
CA GLU A 556 -6.86 50.98 10.57
C GLU A 556 -6.94 49.56 11.18
N CYS A 557 -8.04 48.84 10.91
CA CYS A 557 -8.31 47.56 11.52
C CYS A 557 -8.81 46.50 10.53
N VAL A 558 -8.64 45.23 10.90
CA VAL A 558 -9.12 44.07 10.14
C VAL A 558 -10.63 43.99 10.25
N ILE A 559 -11.31 43.98 9.11
CA ILE A 559 -12.77 43.87 9.03
C ILE A 559 -13.24 42.59 8.33
N VAL A 560 -12.34 41.94 7.58
CA VAL A 560 -12.58 40.67 6.90
C VAL A 560 -11.35 39.77 7.05
N ILE A 561 -11.56 38.50 7.34
CA ILE A 561 -10.53 37.46 7.26
C ILE A 561 -10.98 36.44 6.22
N LYS A 562 -10.25 36.32 5.11
CA LYS A 562 -10.44 35.24 4.14
C LYS A 562 -9.61 34.04 4.59
N VAL A 563 -10.26 32.89 4.70
CA VAL A 563 -9.62 31.59 4.92
C VAL A 563 -9.76 30.80 3.62
N LYS A 564 -8.63 30.42 3.01
CA LYS A 564 -8.60 29.56 1.82
C LYS A 564 -8.05 28.19 2.21
N ILE A 565 -8.86 27.17 1.99
CA ILE A 565 -8.54 25.76 2.21
C ILE A 565 -7.87 25.22 0.95
N ASP A 566 -6.74 24.55 1.12
CA ASP A 566 -5.99 23.88 0.06
C ASP A 566 -5.86 22.39 0.40
N ALA A 567 -6.33 21.55 -0.53
CA ALA A 567 -6.28 20.11 -0.43
C ALA A 567 -5.45 19.47 -1.56
N SER A 568 -4.64 20.24 -2.27
CA SER A 568 -3.81 19.74 -3.39
C SER A 568 -2.78 18.69 -2.95
N ALA A 569 -2.36 18.73 -1.68
CA ALA A 569 -1.48 17.72 -1.09
C ALA A 569 -2.23 16.54 -0.44
N SER A 570 -3.57 16.57 -0.43
CA SER A 570 -4.41 15.58 0.26
C SER A 570 -4.58 14.30 -0.56
N PRO A 571 -4.89 13.16 0.10
CA PRO A 571 -5.23 11.90 -0.58
C PRO A 571 -6.42 11.99 -1.55
N ILE A 572 -7.28 13.00 -1.42
CA ILE A 572 -8.41 13.24 -2.34
C ILE A 572 -7.97 13.77 -3.72
N GLY A 573 -6.69 14.15 -3.88
CA GLY A 573 -6.12 14.61 -5.13
C GLY A 573 -6.87 15.80 -5.73
N ASP A 574 -7.10 15.75 -7.05
CA ASP A 574 -7.67 16.85 -7.83
C ASP A 574 -9.19 17.04 -7.68
N ASN A 575 -9.87 16.20 -6.88
CA ASN A 575 -11.32 16.34 -6.65
C ASN A 575 -11.64 16.66 -5.17
N PRO A 576 -11.24 17.84 -4.66
CA PRO A 576 -11.54 18.27 -3.31
C PRO A 576 -13.00 18.70 -3.11
N GLN A 577 -13.83 18.65 -4.15
CA GLN A 577 -15.21 19.15 -4.13
C GLN A 577 -16.02 18.56 -2.98
N LYS A 578 -15.84 17.25 -2.72
CA LYS A 578 -16.51 16.55 -1.61
C LYS A 578 -16.20 17.17 -0.24
N LEU A 579 -14.99 17.71 -0.04
CA LEU A 579 -14.62 18.40 1.19
C LEU A 579 -15.30 19.78 1.28
N PHE A 580 -15.36 20.51 0.17
CA PHE A 580 -15.97 21.85 0.12
C PHE A 580 -17.50 21.79 0.25
N ASP A 581 -18.13 20.79 -0.35
CA ASP A 581 -19.57 20.55 -0.26
C ASP A 581 -20.02 20.19 1.18
N ALA A 582 -19.09 19.71 2.02
CA ALA A 582 -19.36 19.39 3.42
C ALA A 582 -19.33 20.62 4.36
N ILE A 583 -18.82 21.78 3.90
CA ILE A 583 -18.68 23.00 4.73
C ILE A 583 -20.03 23.53 5.22
N PRO A 584 -21.08 23.70 4.40
CA PRO A 584 -22.38 24.23 4.85
C PRO A 584 -22.98 23.43 6.00
N GLN A 585 -22.92 22.10 5.88
CA GLN A 585 -23.38 21.18 6.91
C GLN A 585 -22.53 21.31 8.18
N TYR A 586 -21.21 21.47 8.05
CA TYR A 586 -20.33 21.68 9.19
C TYR A 586 -20.66 22.99 9.95
N LEU A 587 -20.80 24.10 9.22
CA LEU A 587 -21.11 25.42 9.79
C LEU A 587 -22.43 25.42 10.58
N THR A 588 -23.45 24.74 10.05
CA THR A 588 -24.80 24.73 10.64
C THR A 588 -24.92 23.68 11.75
N GLU A 589 -24.56 22.42 11.49
CA GLU A 589 -24.79 21.32 12.43
C GLU A 589 -23.70 21.20 13.50
N THR A 590 -22.47 21.63 13.20
CA THR A 590 -21.34 21.47 14.14
C THR A 590 -21.00 22.78 14.84
N LEU A 591 -20.98 23.91 14.12
CA LEU A 591 -20.73 25.22 14.73
C LEU A 591 -22.01 25.95 15.17
N GLY A 592 -23.20 25.46 14.80
CA GLY A 592 -24.48 26.03 15.24
C GLY A 592 -24.82 27.37 14.59
N LEU A 593 -24.15 27.76 13.50
CA LEU A 593 -24.43 29.03 12.82
C LEU A 593 -25.78 28.97 12.12
N LYS A 594 -26.51 30.09 12.16
CA LYS A 594 -27.80 30.21 11.48
C LYS A 594 -27.57 30.64 10.04
N ARG A 595 -27.96 29.79 9.08
CA ARG A 595 -27.95 30.15 7.67
C ARG A 595 -29.08 31.16 7.40
N GLU A 596 -28.73 32.38 7.01
CA GLU A 596 -29.69 33.45 6.72
C GLU A 596 -30.06 33.48 5.23
N ASP A 597 -29.07 33.31 4.35
CA ASP A 597 -29.27 33.23 2.89
C ASP A 597 -28.42 32.11 2.25
N GLU A 598 -28.27 32.13 0.93
CA GLU A 598 -27.50 31.11 0.20
C GLU A 598 -26.03 31.05 0.64
N ASN A 599 -25.41 32.16 1.05
CA ASN A 599 -23.98 32.25 1.31
C ASN A 599 -23.61 32.77 2.70
N LEU A 600 -24.55 33.30 3.49
CA LEU A 600 -24.31 33.98 4.77
C LEU A 600 -24.79 33.15 5.96
N TYR A 601 -23.89 32.98 6.92
CA TYR A 601 -24.07 32.21 8.14
C TYR A 601 -23.83 33.14 9.34
N ARG A 602 -24.89 33.41 10.10
CA ARG A 602 -24.89 34.31 11.24
C ARG A 602 -24.43 33.62 12.51
N SER A 603 -23.57 34.31 13.26
CA SER A 603 -23.15 33.88 14.59
C SER A 603 -23.86 34.68 15.67
N GLU A 604 -24.39 34.02 16.69
CA GLU A 604 -24.93 34.72 17.87
C GLU A 604 -23.80 35.21 18.78
N ASP A 605 -22.79 34.36 18.99
CA ASP A 605 -21.76 34.56 20.02
C ASP A 605 -20.44 35.16 19.50
N ALA A 606 -20.19 35.11 18.19
CA ALA A 606 -18.98 35.69 17.61
C ALA A 606 -19.17 37.15 17.17
N CYS A 607 -18.06 37.89 17.08
CA CYS A 607 -18.05 39.26 16.55
C CYS A 607 -18.07 39.32 15.02
N TYR A 608 -18.22 38.18 14.35
CA TYR A 608 -18.25 38.04 12.91
C TYR A 608 -19.37 37.11 12.46
N ASP A 609 -19.75 37.26 11.19
CA ASP A 609 -20.52 36.28 10.44
C ASP A 609 -19.62 35.58 9.42
N ILE A 610 -20.04 34.43 8.92
CA ILE A 610 -19.29 33.70 7.89
C ILE A 610 -20.02 33.83 6.55
N ALA A 611 -19.31 34.30 5.53
CA ALA A 611 -19.74 34.21 4.14
C ALA A 611 -19.00 33.07 3.43
N TYR A 612 -19.74 32.15 2.83
CA TYR A 612 -19.23 31.00 2.11
C TYR A 612 -20.11 30.68 0.91
N TYR A 613 -19.49 30.66 -0.28
CA TYR A 613 -20.16 30.23 -1.50
C TYR A 613 -20.01 28.71 -1.65
N GLU A 614 -21.12 28.00 -1.82
CA GLU A 614 -21.10 26.54 -1.86
C GLU A 614 -20.17 26.02 -2.97
N GLY A 615 -19.31 25.09 -2.59
CA GLY A 615 -18.34 24.45 -3.47
C GLY A 615 -17.03 25.22 -3.67
N GLU A 616 -16.91 26.43 -3.13
CA GLU A 616 -15.66 27.19 -3.18
C GLU A 616 -14.63 26.70 -2.17
N ASN A 617 -13.35 26.97 -2.44
CA ASN A 617 -12.26 26.60 -1.54
C ASN A 617 -11.98 27.66 -0.46
N SER A 618 -12.82 28.68 -0.33
CA SER A 618 -12.58 29.77 0.61
C SER A 618 -13.85 30.31 1.24
N PHE A 619 -13.73 30.75 2.50
CA PHE A 619 -14.77 31.41 3.24
C PHE A 619 -14.23 32.69 3.90
N PHE A 620 -15.12 33.57 4.30
CA PHE A 620 -14.79 34.88 4.84
C PHE A 620 -15.44 35.05 6.21
N LEU A 621 -14.64 35.37 7.23
CA LEU A 621 -15.16 35.94 8.48
C LEU A 621 -15.33 37.44 8.24
N MET A 622 -16.55 37.94 8.39
CA MET A 622 -16.89 39.34 8.14
C MET A 622 -17.37 40.00 9.43
N SER A 623 -16.85 41.19 9.74
CA SER A 623 -17.34 41.99 10.85
C SER A 623 -18.85 42.22 10.72
N LYS A 624 -19.58 42.09 11.84
CA LYS A 624 -21.04 42.33 11.88
C LYS A 624 -21.44 43.71 11.36
N ALA A 625 -20.58 44.71 11.53
CA ALA A 625 -20.81 46.05 11.00
C ALA A 625 -20.89 46.12 9.46
N ILE A 626 -20.35 45.11 8.76
CA ILE A 626 -20.46 44.98 7.30
C ILE A 626 -21.74 44.24 6.93
N THR A 627 -22.07 43.17 7.65
CA THR A 627 -23.16 42.25 7.29
C THR A 627 -24.53 42.73 7.80
N GLU A 628 -24.58 43.67 8.74
CA GLU A 628 -25.81 44.32 9.22
C GLU A 628 -26.23 45.53 8.35
N LYS A 629 -25.34 46.04 7.50
CA LYS A 629 -25.60 47.12 6.54
C LYS A 629 -25.92 46.55 5.18
#